data_AF-A0A7W6D4U7-F1
#
_entry.id   AF-A0A7W6D4U7-F1
#
_cell.length_a   1.000
_cell.length_b   1.000
_cell.length_c   1.000
_cell.angle_alpha   90.00
_cell.angle_beta   90.00
_cell.angle_gamma   90.00
#
_symmetry.space_group_name_H-M   'P 1'
#
loop_
_entity.id
_entity.type
_entity.pdbx_description
1 polymer ?
#
loop_
_entity_poly.entity_id
_entity_poly.type
_entity_poly.pdbx_seq_one_letter_code
_entity_poly.pdbx_strand_id
1 'polypeptide(L)'
;MSPDPRAELDPAARRWLGKDAEALTEAEARVLKHARRRSVLIRRPAGDEQKTFGESLADQVASFGGSWTFIISFCVFLLLWAGANLWLLSQPFDPYPFIFLNLMLSMLAALQAPVIMMSQNRQAIKDRENAARDYEVNLKAEIEIMGLHEKLDRLRDEHIMTLIAKQQEQIDLLTRLVRRNDELGGGR
;
A
#
# COMPACT_ATOMS: atom_id res chain seq x y z
N MET A 1 -29.87 6.05 -25.06
CA MET A 1 -29.02 4.85 -24.97
C MET A 1 -28.07 5.06 -23.79
N SER A 2 -28.46 4.68 -22.58
CA SER A 2 -27.56 4.81 -21.41
C SER A 2 -26.44 3.79 -21.54
N PRO A 3 -25.17 4.17 -21.37
CA PRO A 3 -24.07 3.21 -21.39
C PRO A 3 -24.28 2.19 -20.27
N ASP A 4 -24.14 0.90 -20.60
CA ASP A 4 -24.28 -0.18 -19.63
C ASP A 4 -23.21 -0.01 -18.53
N PRO A 5 -23.59 0.15 -17.25
CA PRO A 5 -22.64 0.33 -16.16
C PRO A 5 -21.68 -0.87 -15.97
N ARG A 6 -21.99 -2.04 -16.53
CA ARG A 6 -21.10 -3.22 -16.51
C ARG A 6 -20.05 -3.19 -17.62
N ALA A 7 -20.36 -2.66 -18.79
CA ALA A 7 -19.41 -2.54 -19.91
C ALA A 7 -18.18 -1.69 -19.53
N GLU A 8 -18.37 -0.68 -18.66
CA GLU A 8 -17.27 0.16 -18.19
C GLU A 8 -16.37 -0.50 -17.13
N LEU A 9 -16.74 -1.66 -16.60
CA LEU A 9 -15.96 -2.42 -15.61
C LEU A 9 -15.08 -3.49 -16.26
N ASP A 10 -15.34 -3.82 -17.53
CA ASP A 10 -14.68 -4.89 -18.28
C ASP A 10 -13.13 -4.80 -18.32
N PRO A 11 -12.49 -3.64 -18.57
CA PRO A 11 -11.02 -3.57 -18.57
C PRO A 11 -10.41 -3.77 -17.17
N ALA A 12 -11.13 -3.41 -16.10
CA ALA A 12 -10.68 -3.65 -14.73
C ALA A 12 -10.94 -5.10 -14.30
N ALA A 13 -12.09 -5.67 -14.70
CA ALA A 13 -12.48 -7.04 -14.44
C ALA A 13 -11.47 -8.03 -15.04
N ARG A 14 -11.11 -7.82 -16.31
CA ARG A 14 -10.12 -8.65 -17.02
C ARG A 14 -8.73 -8.53 -16.43
N ARG A 15 -8.29 -7.32 -16.07
CA ARG A 15 -6.94 -7.09 -15.53
C ARG A 15 -6.75 -7.66 -14.12
N TRP A 16 -7.77 -7.63 -13.26
CA TRP A 16 -7.63 -7.96 -11.83
C TRP A 16 -8.22 -9.33 -11.47
N LEU A 17 -9.29 -9.75 -12.16
CA LEU A 17 -10.02 -10.99 -11.88
C LEU A 17 -9.92 -12.01 -13.01
N GLY A 18 -9.43 -11.63 -14.19
CA GLY A 18 -9.34 -12.53 -15.36
C GLY A 18 -10.71 -12.97 -15.88
N LYS A 19 -11.79 -12.29 -15.47
CA LYS A 19 -13.18 -12.56 -15.86
C LYS A 19 -13.74 -11.38 -16.65
N ASP A 20 -14.69 -11.66 -17.54
CA ASP A 20 -15.48 -10.63 -18.20
C ASP A 20 -16.44 -9.95 -17.21
N ALA A 21 -16.80 -8.69 -17.46
CA ALA A 21 -17.68 -7.93 -16.58
C ALA A 21 -19.05 -8.59 -16.33
N GLU A 22 -19.51 -9.42 -17.26
CA GLU A 22 -20.77 -10.14 -17.18
C GLU A 22 -20.71 -11.36 -16.25
N ALA A 23 -19.53 -11.94 -16.06
CA ALA A 23 -19.28 -13.08 -15.18
C ALA A 23 -18.93 -12.67 -13.73
N LEU A 24 -18.97 -11.36 -13.44
CA LEU A 24 -18.73 -10.84 -12.11
C LEU A 24 -19.92 -11.08 -11.20
N THR A 25 -19.63 -11.52 -9.99
CA THR A 25 -20.61 -11.61 -8.91
C THR A 25 -20.94 -10.21 -8.39
N GLU A 26 -22.10 -10.04 -7.77
CA GLU A 26 -22.57 -8.73 -7.30
C GLU A 26 -21.64 -8.09 -6.25
N ALA A 27 -20.94 -8.92 -5.47
CA ALA A 27 -19.88 -8.51 -4.56
C ALA A 27 -18.62 -8.04 -5.31
N GLU A 28 -18.14 -8.81 -6.30
CA GLU A 28 -16.97 -8.46 -7.13
C GLU A 28 -17.21 -7.15 -7.90
N ALA A 29 -18.41 -6.98 -8.47
CA ALA A 29 -18.80 -5.78 -9.21
C ALA A 29 -18.85 -4.52 -8.32
N ARG A 30 -19.33 -4.63 -7.06
CA ARG A 30 -19.35 -3.50 -6.12
C ARG A 30 -17.96 -3.01 -5.78
N VAL A 31 -17.04 -3.92 -5.50
CA VAL A 31 -15.66 -3.55 -5.14
C VAL A 31 -14.88 -3.04 -6.34
N LEU A 32 -15.10 -3.60 -7.53
CA LEU A 32 -14.51 -3.07 -8.76
C LEU A 32 -14.99 -1.65 -9.10
N LYS A 33 -16.27 -1.35 -8.82
CA LYS A 33 -16.85 0.00 -8.94
C LYS A 33 -16.22 0.99 -7.95
N HIS A 34 -15.93 0.56 -6.72
CA HIS A 34 -15.22 1.37 -5.73
C HIS A 34 -13.73 1.56 -6.06
N ALA A 35 -13.07 0.51 -6.58
CA ALA A 35 -11.70 0.50 -7.04
C ALA A 35 -11.45 1.52 -8.16
N ARG A 36 -12.32 1.54 -9.17
CA ARG A 36 -12.18 2.39 -10.36
C ARG A 36 -12.21 3.88 -10.02
N ARG A 37 -13.02 4.29 -9.04
CA ARG A 37 -13.06 5.69 -8.59
C ARG A 37 -11.73 6.17 -8.01
N ARG A 38 -10.91 5.27 -7.46
CA ARG A 38 -9.63 5.63 -6.82
C ARG A 38 -8.40 5.34 -7.70
N SER A 39 -8.47 4.34 -8.59
CA SER A 39 -7.37 3.99 -9.51
C SER A 39 -7.03 5.10 -10.51
N VAL A 40 -7.99 5.95 -10.85
CA VAL A 40 -7.76 7.12 -11.75
C VAL A 40 -6.84 8.16 -11.10
N LEU A 41 -6.78 8.22 -9.77
CA LEU A 41 -5.89 9.15 -9.04
C LEU A 41 -4.45 8.65 -8.94
N ILE A 42 -4.23 7.35 -9.06
CA ILE A 42 -2.94 6.69 -8.86
C ILE A 42 -2.19 6.52 -10.19
N ARG A 43 -2.91 6.39 -11.32
CA ARG A 43 -2.33 6.16 -12.65
C ARG A 43 -1.89 7.46 -13.34
N ARG A 44 -1.00 8.21 -12.70
CA ARG A 44 -0.11 9.13 -13.45
C ARG A 44 1.32 8.82 -13.02
N PRO A 45 1.99 7.83 -13.65
CA PRO A 45 3.42 7.71 -13.48
C PRO A 45 4.03 8.99 -14.06
N ALA A 46 4.58 9.82 -13.18
CA ALA A 46 5.48 10.86 -13.62
C ALA A 46 6.73 10.14 -14.15
N GLY A 47 6.94 10.25 -15.46
CA GLY A 47 8.24 10.16 -16.10
C GLY A 47 9.01 8.87 -15.86
N ASP A 48 9.03 8.03 -16.89
CA ASP A 48 10.22 7.26 -17.25
C ASP A 48 11.34 8.27 -17.60
N GLU A 49 11.87 8.97 -16.59
CA GLU A 49 13.06 9.79 -16.74
C GLU A 49 14.24 8.84 -16.65
N GLN A 50 14.83 8.57 -17.83
CA GLN A 50 16.15 7.98 -17.95
C GLN A 50 17.05 8.61 -16.89
N LYS A 51 17.52 7.79 -15.93
CA LYS A 51 18.44 8.20 -14.86
C LYS A 51 19.55 9.04 -15.45
N THR A 52 19.44 10.35 -15.34
CA THR A 52 20.50 11.25 -15.79
C THR A 52 21.64 11.12 -14.78
N PHE A 53 22.89 11.29 -15.23
CA PHE A 53 24.07 11.23 -14.37
C PHE A 53 23.94 12.12 -13.12
N GLY A 54 23.22 13.25 -13.25
CA GLY A 54 22.89 14.14 -12.14
C GLY A 54 22.02 13.51 -11.05
N GLU A 55 21.05 12.66 -11.41
CA GLU A 55 20.21 11.97 -10.43
C GLU A 55 20.98 10.89 -9.66
N SER A 56 21.88 10.17 -10.33
CA SER A 56 22.71 9.15 -9.68
C SER A 56 23.75 9.77 -8.73
N LEU A 57 24.31 10.92 -9.10
CA LEU A 57 25.21 11.68 -8.23
C LEU A 57 24.45 12.30 -7.06
N ALA A 58 23.25 12.84 -7.29
CA ALA A 58 22.40 13.34 -6.21
C ALA A 58 21.98 12.23 -5.23
N ASP A 59 21.66 11.02 -5.72
CA ASP A 59 21.36 9.86 -4.86
C ASP A 59 22.57 9.45 -4.01
N GLN A 60 23.77 9.45 -4.58
CA GLN A 60 25.00 9.21 -3.82
C GLN A 60 25.28 10.31 -2.79
N VAL A 61 25.15 11.58 -3.16
CA VAL A 61 25.37 12.72 -2.26
C VAL A 61 24.32 12.76 -1.14
N ALA A 62 23.06 12.48 -1.43
CA ALA A 62 21.98 12.44 -0.43
C ALA A 62 22.16 11.27 0.56
N SER A 63 22.54 10.09 0.06
CA SER A 63 22.84 8.94 0.94
C SER A 63 24.08 9.15 1.79
N PHE A 64 25.09 9.85 1.27
CA PHE A 64 26.33 10.16 1.99
C PHE A 64 26.14 11.27 3.04
N GLY A 65 25.41 12.33 2.68
CA GLY A 65 25.12 13.45 3.58
C GLY A 65 24.20 13.11 4.77
N GLY A 66 23.44 12.02 4.69
CA GLY A 66 22.60 11.51 5.78
C GLY A 66 23.29 10.54 6.74
N SER A 67 24.54 10.15 6.50
CA SER A 67 25.23 9.17 7.34
C SER A 67 25.91 9.82 8.55
N TRP A 68 25.80 9.15 9.70
CA TRP A 68 26.53 9.52 10.92
C TRP A 68 28.05 9.56 10.71
N THR A 69 28.59 8.74 9.80
CA THR A 69 30.02 8.73 9.46
C THR A 69 30.46 10.02 8.76
N PHE A 70 29.59 10.64 7.94
CA PHE A 70 29.89 11.90 7.26
C PHE A 70 30.02 13.03 8.28
N ILE A 71 29.04 13.15 9.19
CA ILE A 71 29.03 14.16 10.26
C ILE A 71 30.32 14.09 11.08
N ILE A 72 30.69 12.88 11.53
CA ILE A 72 31.90 12.68 12.34
C ILE A 72 33.17 13.04 11.53
N SER A 73 33.29 12.59 10.28
CA SER A 73 34.46 12.91 9.44
C SER A 73 34.60 14.40 9.16
N PHE A 74 33.47 15.10 8.99
CA PHE A 74 33.42 16.53 8.75
C PHE A 74 33.84 17.32 10.00
N CYS A 75 33.36 16.93 11.18
CA CYS A 75 33.80 17.51 12.45
C CYS A 75 35.30 17.31 12.68
N VAL A 76 35.84 16.12 12.41
CA VAL A 76 37.27 15.84 12.52
C VAL A 76 38.08 16.70 11.54
N PHE A 77 37.63 16.84 10.29
CA PHE A 77 38.25 17.71 9.31
C PHE A 77 38.28 19.18 9.76
N LEU A 78 37.17 19.70 10.29
CA LEU A 78 37.10 21.06 10.83
C LEU A 78 38.07 21.27 12.00
N LEU A 79 38.15 20.30 12.92
CA LEU A 79 39.08 20.36 14.05
C LEU A 79 40.55 20.29 13.60
N LEU A 80 40.86 19.43 12.62
CA LEU A 80 42.20 19.35 12.02
C LEU A 80 42.58 20.64 11.29
N TRP A 81 41.65 21.22 10.53
CA TRP A 81 41.88 22.47 9.81
C TRP A 81 42.11 23.65 10.76
N ALA A 82 41.25 23.79 11.78
CA ALA A 82 41.41 24.80 12.81
C ALA A 82 42.73 24.61 13.58
N GLY A 83 43.07 23.36 13.94
CA GLY A 83 44.32 23.01 14.61
C GLY A 83 45.56 23.32 13.75
N ALA A 84 45.55 22.97 12.47
CA ALA A 84 46.64 23.25 11.54
C ALA A 84 46.86 24.76 11.34
N ASN A 85 45.78 25.54 11.21
CA ASN A 85 45.88 27.01 11.11
C ASN A 85 46.38 27.65 12.41
N LEU A 86 45.97 27.12 13.57
CA LEU A 86 46.42 27.61 14.86
C LEU A 86 47.90 27.28 15.12
N TRP A 87 48.40 26.18 14.57
CA TRP A 87 49.82 25.77 14.67
C TRP A 87 50.74 26.59 13.76
N LEU A 88 50.20 27.13 12.66
CA LEU A 88 50.91 27.99 11.72
C LEU A 88 50.93 29.46 12.20
N LEU A 89 51.46 29.70 13.41
CA LEU A 89 51.45 31.02 14.07
C LEU A 89 52.17 32.14 13.27
N SER A 90 53.07 31.78 12.36
CA SER A 90 53.95 32.73 11.65
C SER A 90 53.32 33.36 10.40
N GLN A 91 52.47 32.61 9.68
CA GLN A 91 51.66 33.09 8.57
C GLN A 91 50.37 32.25 8.52
N PRO A 92 49.37 32.56 9.36
CA PRO A 92 48.11 31.83 9.35
C PRO A 92 47.45 32.00 7.98
N PHE A 93 47.11 30.88 7.35
CA PHE A 93 46.45 30.84 6.04
C PHE A 93 45.00 31.32 6.13
N ASP A 94 44.34 31.10 7.29
CA ASP A 94 43.00 31.62 7.62
C ASP A 94 43.02 32.14 9.08
N PRO A 95 43.34 33.44 9.30
CA PRO A 95 43.38 34.04 10.64
C PRO A 95 42.00 34.02 11.30
N TYR A 96 41.96 33.95 12.63
CA TYR A 96 40.72 34.08 13.40
C TYR A 96 40.01 35.39 12.98
N PRO A 97 38.77 35.35 12.46
CA PRO A 97 37.67 34.41 12.71
C PRO A 97 37.38 33.39 11.58
N PHE A 98 38.40 32.88 10.88
CA PHE A 98 38.31 31.85 9.82
C PHE A 98 37.35 32.19 8.68
N ILE A 99 37.63 33.29 7.97
CA ILE A 99 36.76 33.83 6.91
C ILE A 99 36.58 32.82 5.77
N PHE A 100 37.64 32.10 5.40
CA PHE A 100 37.59 31.17 4.28
C PHE A 100 36.74 29.95 4.60
N LEU A 101 36.93 29.39 5.80
CA LEU A 101 36.12 28.28 6.30
C LEU A 101 34.65 28.67 6.46
N ASN A 102 34.38 29.88 6.96
CA ASN A 102 33.03 30.39 7.13
C ASN A 102 32.32 30.59 5.77
N LEU A 103 33.03 31.10 4.76
CA LEU A 103 32.53 31.21 3.39
C LEU A 103 32.17 29.84 2.81
N MET A 104 33.05 28.85 2.98
CA MET A 104 32.83 27.49 2.50
C MET A 104 31.63 26.83 3.18
N LEU A 105 31.51 26.97 4.51
CA LEU A 105 30.36 26.47 5.28
C LEU A 105 29.05 27.13 4.86
N SER A 106 29.07 28.44 4.63
CA SER A 106 27.90 29.20 4.19
C SER A 106 27.41 28.73 2.82
N MET A 107 28.33 28.47 1.88
CA MET A 107 27.99 27.91 0.56
C MET A 107 27.45 26.48 0.67
N LEU A 108 28.06 25.65 1.52
CA LEU A 108 27.61 24.27 1.76
C LEU A 108 26.19 24.25 2.33
N ALA A 109 25.92 25.09 3.33
CA ALA A 109 24.59 25.24 3.94
C ALA A 109 23.54 25.73 2.93
N ALA A 110 23.88 26.68 2.06
CA ALA A 110 22.98 27.18 1.03
C ALA A 110 22.55 26.09 0.03
N LEU A 111 23.45 25.17 -0.32
CA LEU A 111 23.15 24.04 -1.20
C LEU A 111 22.41 22.89 -0.49
N GLN A 112 22.40 22.88 0.85
CA GLN A 112 21.84 21.78 1.63
C GLN A 112 20.31 21.69 1.52
N ALA A 113 19.59 22.82 1.60
CA ALA A 113 18.13 22.81 1.55
C ALA A 113 17.55 22.30 0.21
N PRO A 114 18.06 22.71 -0.97
CA PRO A 114 17.63 22.13 -2.25
C PRO A 114 17.96 20.65 -2.38
N VAL A 115 19.14 20.20 -1.94
CA VAL A 115 19.53 18.77 -2.00
C VAL A 115 18.62 17.93 -1.09
N ILE A 116 18.33 18.42 0.12
CA ILE A 116 17.35 17.79 1.01
C ILE A 116 15.97 17.74 0.35
N MET A 117 15.52 18.83 -0.26
CA MET A 117 14.22 18.90 -0.93
C MET A 117 14.14 17.95 -2.13
N MET A 118 15.21 17.81 -2.92
CA MET A 118 15.29 16.85 -4.02
C MET A 118 15.23 15.41 -3.51
N SER A 119 15.98 15.09 -2.46
CA SER A 119 15.93 13.77 -1.81
C SER A 119 14.56 13.46 -1.23
N GLN A 120 13.91 14.44 -0.59
CA GLN A 120 12.54 14.32 -0.06
C GLN A 120 11.52 14.12 -1.19
N ASN A 121 11.61 14.88 -2.28
CA ASN A 121 10.72 14.74 -3.44
C ASN A 121 10.83 13.33 -4.04
N ARG A 122 12.05 12.79 -4.13
CA ARG A 122 12.30 11.42 -4.60
C ARG A 122 11.75 10.35 -3.65
N GLN A 123 11.90 10.51 -2.33
CA GLN A 123 11.30 9.60 -1.35
C GLN A 123 9.77 9.65 -1.43
N ALA A 124 9.17 10.83 -1.53
CA ALA A 124 7.73 10.98 -1.65
C ALA A 124 7.13 10.31 -2.90
N ILE A 125 7.88 10.28 -4.02
CA ILE A 125 7.48 9.52 -5.22
C ILE A 125 7.47 8.02 -4.93
N LYS A 126 8.55 7.47 -4.35
CA LYS A 126 8.62 6.05 -3.97
C LYS A 126 7.52 5.66 -2.97
N ASP A 127 7.26 6.52 -1.98
CA ASP A 127 6.22 6.30 -0.98
C ASP A 127 4.82 6.28 -1.62
N ARG A 128 4.57 7.15 -2.61
CA ARG A 128 3.33 7.12 -3.41
C ARG A 128 3.19 5.82 -4.21
N GLU A 129 4.27 5.33 -4.81
CA GLU A 129 4.26 4.06 -5.54
C GLU A 129 4.02 2.86 -4.61
N ASN A 130 4.64 2.85 -3.44
CA ASN A 130 4.41 1.82 -2.43
C ASN A 130 2.97 1.86 -1.92
N ALA A 131 2.45 3.04 -1.58
CA ALA A 131 1.06 3.21 -1.17
C ALA A 131 0.06 2.78 -2.26
N ALA A 132 0.40 3.00 -3.54
CA ALA A 132 -0.38 2.50 -4.66
C ALA A 132 -0.42 0.98 -4.69
N ARG A 133 0.72 0.31 -4.55
CA ARG A 133 0.81 -1.16 -4.52
C ARG A 133 0.07 -1.75 -3.33
N ASP A 134 0.25 -1.17 -2.14
CA ASP A 134 -0.43 -1.61 -0.93
C ASP A 134 -1.96 -1.51 -1.09
N TYR A 135 -2.44 -0.46 -1.76
CA TYR A 135 -3.84 -0.33 -2.10
C TYR A 135 -4.32 -1.43 -3.07
N GLU A 136 -3.56 -1.77 -4.11
CA GLU A 136 -3.91 -2.86 -5.03
C GLU A 136 -3.99 -4.21 -4.29
N VAL A 137 -3.05 -4.48 -3.37
CA VAL A 137 -3.04 -5.70 -2.55
C VAL A 137 -4.25 -5.74 -1.62
N ASN A 138 -4.56 -4.65 -0.91
CA ASN A 138 -5.69 -4.58 0.00
C ASN A 138 -7.02 -4.79 -0.74
N LEU A 139 -7.17 -4.19 -1.92
CA LEU A 139 -8.35 -4.37 -2.76
C LEU A 139 -8.52 -5.82 -3.22
N LYS A 140 -7.41 -6.48 -3.59
CA LYS A 140 -7.45 -7.91 -3.96
C LYS A 140 -7.87 -8.77 -2.77
N ALA A 141 -7.34 -8.51 -1.58
CA ALA A 141 -7.72 -9.21 -0.36
C ALA A 141 -9.22 -9.02 -0.03
N GLU A 142 -9.76 -7.81 -0.21
CA GLU A 142 -11.18 -7.52 -0.01
C GLU A 142 -12.06 -8.34 -0.97
N ILE A 143 -11.68 -8.46 -2.24
CA ILE A 143 -12.40 -9.28 -3.21
C ILE A 143 -12.36 -10.77 -2.82
N GLU A 144 -11.20 -11.26 -2.41
CA GLU A 144 -11.03 -12.66 -1.99
C GLU A 144 -11.88 -12.98 -0.75
N ILE A 145 -11.91 -12.09 0.25
CA ILE A 145 -12.74 -12.22 1.46
C ILE A 145 -14.22 -12.29 1.11
N MET A 146 -14.72 -11.42 0.24
CA MET A 146 -16.12 -11.48 -0.18
C MET A 146 -16.44 -12.78 -0.92
N GLY A 147 -15.52 -13.25 -1.79
CA GLY A 147 -15.69 -14.52 -2.49
C GLY A 147 -15.72 -15.72 -1.53
N LEU A 148 -14.95 -15.67 -0.44
CA LEU A 148 -15.04 -16.66 0.64
C LEU A 148 -16.36 -16.55 1.40
N HIS A 149 -16.83 -15.34 1.70
CA HIS A 149 -18.08 -15.11 2.41
C HIS A 149 -19.28 -15.68 1.64
N GLU A 150 -19.33 -15.46 0.33
CA GLU A 150 -20.40 -15.98 -0.52
C GLU A 150 -20.40 -17.52 -0.57
N LYS A 151 -19.22 -18.15 -0.67
CA LYS A 151 -19.12 -19.62 -0.59
C LYS A 151 -19.59 -20.14 0.76
N LEU A 152 -19.25 -19.45 1.84
CA LEU A 152 -19.67 -19.82 3.20
C LEU A 152 -21.18 -19.70 3.36
N ASP A 153 -21.80 -18.62 2.88
CA ASP A 153 -23.25 -18.43 2.92
C ASP A 153 -23.98 -19.53 2.14
N ARG A 154 -23.51 -19.87 0.94
CA ARG A 154 -24.08 -20.98 0.15
C ARG A 154 -24.01 -22.31 0.90
N LEU A 155 -22.85 -22.66 1.46
CA LEU A 155 -22.68 -23.89 2.24
C LEU A 155 -23.55 -23.91 3.51
N ARG A 156 -23.72 -22.75 4.15
CA ARG A 156 -24.58 -22.58 5.32
C ARG A 156 -26.04 -22.81 4.95
N ASP A 157 -26.50 -22.21 3.85
CA ASP A 157 -27.89 -22.31 3.42
C ASP A 157 -28.24 -23.74 3.00
N GLU A 158 -27.35 -24.44 2.28
CA GLU A 158 -27.50 -25.88 1.97
C GLU A 158 -27.61 -26.75 3.24
N HIS A 159 -26.76 -26.49 4.25
CA HIS A 159 -26.82 -27.19 5.52
C HIS A 159 -28.12 -26.91 6.28
N ILE A 160 -28.56 -25.65 6.33
CA ILE A 160 -29.82 -25.26 6.99
C ILE A 160 -30.99 -25.99 6.34
N MET A 161 -31.08 -26.00 5.01
CA MET A 161 -32.15 -26.71 4.29
C MET A 161 -32.14 -28.21 4.57
N THR A 162 -30.94 -28.80 4.64
CA THR A 162 -30.78 -30.23 4.98
C THR A 162 -31.24 -30.53 6.42
N LEU A 163 -30.92 -29.65 7.37
CA LEU A 163 -31.36 -29.78 8.77
C LEU A 163 -32.87 -29.64 8.93
N ILE A 164 -33.47 -28.67 8.24
CA ILE A 164 -34.93 -28.47 8.21
C ILE A 164 -35.63 -29.71 7.65
N ALA A 165 -35.12 -30.27 6.55
CA ALA A 165 -35.68 -31.48 5.95
C ALA A 165 -35.65 -32.67 6.92
N LYS A 166 -34.52 -32.88 7.63
CA LYS A 166 -34.40 -33.93 8.66
C LYS A 166 -35.34 -33.69 9.84
N GLN A 167 -35.50 -32.44 10.29
CA GLN A 167 -36.44 -32.11 11.36
C GLN A 167 -37.89 -32.40 10.95
N GLN A 168 -38.27 -32.08 9.72
CA GLN A 168 -39.62 -32.36 9.22
C GLN A 168 -39.91 -33.86 9.18
N GLU A 169 -38.93 -34.68 8.77
CA GLU A 169 -39.03 -36.14 8.80
C GLU A 169 -39.23 -36.67 10.23
N GLN A 170 -38.48 -36.14 11.20
CA GLN A 170 -38.64 -36.49 12.62
C GLN A 170 -40.02 -36.12 13.17
N ILE A 171 -40.53 -34.94 12.84
CA ILE A 171 -41.87 -34.49 13.26
C ILE A 171 -42.94 -35.40 12.67
N ASP A 172 -42.82 -35.81 11.41
CA ASP A 172 -43.77 -36.71 10.77
C ASP A 172 -43.77 -38.10 11.43
N LEU A 173 -42.58 -38.64 11.74
CA LEU A 173 -42.45 -39.89 12.50
C LEU A 173 -43.09 -39.79 13.89
N LEU A 174 -42.82 -38.73 14.64
CA LEU A 174 -43.44 -38.49 15.95
C LEU A 174 -44.97 -38.38 15.84
N THR A 175 -45.47 -37.66 14.83
CA THR A 175 -46.91 -37.51 14.59
C THR A 175 -47.57 -38.85 14.29
N ARG A 176 -46.92 -39.71 13.49
CA ARG A 176 -47.38 -41.07 13.23
C ARG A 176 -47.39 -41.94 14.49
N LEU A 177 -46.36 -41.83 15.34
CA LEU A 177 -46.28 -42.58 16.60
C LEU A 177 -47.38 -42.16 17.58
N VAL A 178 -47.62 -40.86 17.74
CA VAL A 178 -48.70 -40.32 18.59
C VAL A 178 -50.05 -40.81 18.09
N ARG A 179 -50.34 -40.67 16.80
CA ARG A 179 -51.60 -41.12 16.20
C ARG A 179 -51.84 -42.61 16.41
N ARG A 180 -50.80 -43.43 16.22
CA ARG A 180 -50.86 -44.88 16.44
C ARG A 180 -51.12 -45.23 17.91
N ASN A 181 -50.55 -44.48 18.85
CA ASN A 181 -50.77 -44.69 20.27
C ASN A 181 -52.21 -44.34 20.68
N ASP A 182 -52.79 -43.27 20.13
CA ASP A 182 -54.19 -42.90 20.35
C ASP A 182 -55.16 -43.97 19.82
N GLU A 183 -54.88 -44.53 18.63
CA GLU A 183 -55.65 -45.64 18.05
C GLU A 183 -55.62 -46.92 18.91
N LEU A 184 -54.47 -47.20 19.56
CA LEU A 184 -54.32 -48.35 20.47
C LEU A 184 -54.90 -48.09 21.86
N GLY A 185 -54.95 -46.83 22.32
CA GLY A 185 -55.48 -46.43 23.62
C GLY A 185 -57.00 -46.26 23.67
N GLY A 186 -57.64 -45.89 22.55
CA GLY A 186 -59.09 -45.69 22.45
C GLY A 186 -59.94 -46.96 22.36
N GLY A 187 -59.32 -48.15 22.37
CA GLY A 187 -59.99 -49.46 22.28
C GLY A 187 -60.23 -50.18 23.61
N ARG A 188 -60.17 -49.47 24.75
CA ARG A 188 -60.46 -50.02 26.09
C ARG A 188 -61.63 -49.31 26.75
#